data_AF-A0A5B0PX98-F1
#
_entry.id   AF-A0A5B0PX98-F1
#
_cell.length_a   1.000
_cell.length_b   1.000
_cell.length_c   1.000
_cell.angle_alpha   90.00
_cell.angle_beta   90.00
_cell.angle_gamma   90.00
#
_symmetry.space_group_name_H-M   'P 1'
#
loop_
_entity.id
_entity.type
_entity.pdbx_description
1 polymer ?
#
loop_
_entity_poly.entity_id
_entity_poly.type
_entity_poly.pdbx_seq_one_letter_code
_entity_poly.pdbx_strand_id
1 'polypeptide(L)'
;MGETKREPNCKRNMNHSIQFPTLSTFIIWSHPTQQDSSSEDSDSVLYSTHLGQAGLSQEKKNRLIGLIKGLVNFTAILSHGLNKQQSIRVVHSKNHKILFLQPEANLYLAAVSNCKTNTKDHTRRFLGN
;
A
#
# COMPACT_ATOMS: atom_id res chain seq x y z
N MET A 1 -53.79 -29.34 -23.72
CA MET A 1 -53.10 -29.54 -22.42
C MET A 1 -51.91 -30.44 -22.68
N GLY A 2 -50.66 -30.04 -22.52
CA GLY A 2 -50.08 -28.79 -22.07
C GLY A 2 -48.60 -28.84 -22.45
N GLU A 3 -48.12 -27.81 -23.14
CA GLU A 3 -46.72 -27.70 -23.53
C GLU A 3 -45.98 -26.71 -22.61
N THR A 4 -44.77 -27.12 -22.25
CA THR A 4 -43.62 -26.35 -21.76
C THR A 4 -43.65 -25.76 -20.35
N LYS A 5 -42.67 -26.16 -19.52
CA LYS A 5 -41.44 -25.38 -19.30
C LYS A 5 -40.45 -26.19 -18.44
N ARG A 6 -39.36 -26.69 -19.05
CA ARG A 6 -38.17 -27.09 -18.28
C ARG A 6 -37.37 -25.81 -18.03
N GLU A 7 -37.33 -25.35 -16.78
CA GLU A 7 -36.45 -24.24 -16.40
C GLU A 7 -34.98 -24.67 -16.56
N PRO A 8 -34.14 -23.87 -17.23
CA PRO A 8 -32.70 -24.09 -17.17
C PRO A 8 -32.21 -23.64 -15.79
N ASN A 9 -31.70 -24.58 -14.99
CA ASN A 9 -30.98 -24.30 -13.75
C ASN A 9 -29.63 -23.66 -14.08
N CYS A 10 -29.66 -22.39 -14.47
CA CYS A 10 -28.49 -21.53 -14.63
C CYS A 10 -28.12 -20.91 -13.27
N LYS A 11 -27.69 -21.73 -12.31
CA LYS A 11 -26.91 -21.22 -11.16
C LYS A 11 -25.42 -21.23 -11.49
N ARG A 12 -25.02 -20.39 -12.44
CA ARG A 12 -23.64 -19.91 -12.57
C ARG A 12 -23.64 -18.42 -12.28
N ASN A 13 -23.54 -18.06 -11.00
CA ASN A 13 -23.00 -16.77 -10.63
C ASN A 13 -22.55 -16.77 -9.17
N MET A 14 -21.25 -17.00 -8.95
CA MET A 14 -20.56 -16.23 -7.95
C MET A 14 -19.49 -15.45 -8.69
N ASN A 15 -19.87 -14.23 -9.09
CA ASN A 15 -18.94 -13.15 -9.34
C ASN A 15 -18.02 -13.05 -8.12
N HIS A 16 -16.87 -13.71 -8.18
CA HIS A 16 -15.73 -13.27 -7.39
C HIS A 16 -15.38 -11.91 -7.98
N SER A 17 -15.99 -10.84 -7.47
CA SER A 17 -15.56 -9.49 -7.85
C SER A 17 -14.12 -9.38 -7.36
N ILE A 18 -13.19 -9.48 -8.30
CA ILE A 18 -11.79 -9.24 -8.02
C ILE A 18 -11.73 -7.76 -7.68
N GLN A 19 -11.68 -7.46 -6.38
CA GLN A 19 -11.56 -6.09 -5.93
C GLN A 19 -10.15 -5.62 -6.31
N PHE A 20 -10.07 -4.75 -7.31
CA PHE A 20 -8.81 -4.14 -7.71
C PHE A 20 -8.22 -3.36 -6.53
N PRO A 21 -6.90 -3.46 -6.30
CA PRO A 21 -6.24 -2.65 -5.29
C PRO A 21 -6.48 -1.18 -5.55
N THR A 22 -6.90 -0.45 -4.51
CA THR A 22 -7.12 0.99 -4.59
C THR A 22 -6.04 1.71 -3.81
N LEU A 23 -5.49 2.78 -4.38
CA LEU A 23 -4.59 3.68 -3.66
C LEU A 23 -5.35 4.28 -2.45
N SER A 24 -4.78 4.12 -1.25
CA SER A 24 -5.33 4.66 -0.01
C SER A 24 -4.57 5.88 0.47
N THR A 25 -3.25 5.93 0.29
CA THR A 25 -2.43 7.05 0.77
C THR A 25 -1.28 7.31 -0.17
N PHE A 26 -0.97 8.58 -0.40
CA PHE A 26 0.22 8.98 -1.14
C PHE A 26 0.94 10.10 -0.39
N ILE A 27 2.26 9.97 -0.24
CA ILE A 27 3.08 10.85 0.58
C ILE A 27 4.35 11.19 -0.19
N ILE A 28 4.72 12.46 -0.17
CA ILE A 28 6.01 12.96 -0.65
C ILE A 28 6.64 13.72 0.51
N TRP A 29 7.89 13.41 0.81
CA TRP A 29 8.68 14.16 1.79
C TRP A 29 10.10 14.34 1.32
N SER A 30 10.75 15.36 1.85
CA SER A 30 12.15 15.63 1.59
C SER A 30 12.97 15.68 2.87
N HIS A 31 14.20 15.18 2.79
CA HIS A 31 15.22 15.41 3.81
C HIS A 31 15.95 16.72 3.48
N PRO A 32 16.42 17.50 4.46
CA PRO A 32 17.25 18.66 4.16
C PRO A 32 18.64 18.20 3.75
N THR A 33 19.15 18.75 2.65
CA THR A 33 20.58 18.74 2.35
C THR A 33 21.29 19.64 3.36
N GLN A 34 21.94 19.05 4.38
CA GLN A 34 22.92 19.66 5.31
C GLN A 34 22.98 21.20 5.37
N GLN A 35 22.52 21.84 6.46
CA GLN A 35 23.37 22.70 7.33
C GLN A 35 22.66 23.48 8.45
N ASP A 36 21.36 23.36 8.69
CA ASP A 36 20.75 24.02 9.86
C ASP A 36 20.56 23.02 11.00
N SER A 37 21.68 22.67 11.64
CA SER A 37 21.76 21.82 12.83
C SER A 37 21.22 22.54 14.07
N SER A 38 19.90 22.68 14.17
CA SER A 38 19.24 23.10 15.42
C SER A 38 17.86 22.50 15.67
N SER A 39 17.36 21.61 14.82
CA SER A 39 16.15 20.83 15.11
C SER A 39 16.34 19.38 14.70
N GLU A 40 16.17 18.45 15.62
CA GLU A 40 16.32 17.00 15.41
C GLU A 40 15.17 16.39 14.57
N ASP A 41 14.50 17.19 13.72
CA ASP A 41 13.16 16.87 13.20
C ASP A 41 12.94 17.37 11.75
N SER A 42 13.97 17.38 10.92
CA SER A 42 13.94 18.17 9.68
C SER A 42 13.37 17.47 8.43
N ASP A 43 12.60 16.37 8.55
CA ASP A 43 11.92 15.82 7.38
C ASP A 43 10.65 16.64 7.04
N SER A 44 10.70 17.43 5.96
CA SER A 44 9.55 18.21 5.50
C SER A 44 8.60 17.36 4.66
N VAL A 45 7.35 17.22 5.10
CA VAL A 45 6.29 16.56 4.31
C VAL A 45 5.76 17.55 3.29
N LEU A 46 6.16 17.38 2.03
CA LEU A 46 5.78 18.25 0.92
C LEU A 46 4.34 18.01 0.46
N TYR A 47 3.90 16.75 0.48
CA TYR A 47 2.57 16.36 0.07
C TYR A 47 2.10 15.14 0.84
N SER A 48 0.83 15.12 1.22
CA SER A 48 0.21 13.93 1.79
C SER A 48 -1.29 13.96 1.55
N THR A 49 -1.79 12.91 0.89
CA THR A 49 -3.22 12.69 0.65
C THR A 49 -3.65 11.31 1.12
N HIS A 50 -4.88 11.21 1.59
CA HIS A 50 -5.52 9.95 1.93
C HIS A 50 -6.83 9.82 1.15
N LEU A 51 -6.87 8.84 0.24
CA LEU A 51 -7.98 8.56 -0.64
C LEU A 51 -8.94 7.58 0.03
N GLY A 52 -10.23 7.90 0.05
CA GLY A 52 -11.29 7.00 0.51
C GLY A 52 -11.78 7.20 1.95
N GLN A 53 -11.25 8.16 2.70
CA GLN A 53 -11.86 8.63 3.96
C GLN A 53 -11.76 10.15 4.05
N ALA A 54 -12.90 10.81 4.28
CA ALA A 54 -12.92 12.23 4.58
C ALA A 54 -12.25 12.49 5.93
N GLY A 55 -11.26 13.38 5.96
CA GLY A 55 -10.73 13.98 7.19
C GLY A 55 -10.05 13.02 8.15
N LEU A 56 -8.94 12.39 7.75
CA LEU A 56 -8.05 11.72 8.69
C LEU A 56 -7.56 12.74 9.74
N SER A 57 -7.69 12.45 11.03
CA SER A 57 -7.19 13.36 12.07
C SER A 57 -5.69 13.58 11.91
N GLN A 58 -5.21 14.78 12.26
CA GLN A 58 -3.80 15.14 12.11
C GLN A 58 -2.89 14.15 12.83
N GLU A 59 -3.28 13.68 14.01
CA GLU A 59 -2.57 12.65 14.78
C GLU A 59 -2.42 11.34 13.99
N LYS A 60 -3.52 10.82 13.41
CA LYS A 60 -3.48 9.58 12.63
C LYS A 60 -2.65 9.75 11.36
N LYS A 61 -2.70 10.92 10.73
CA LYS A 61 -1.87 11.27 9.58
C LYS A 61 -0.38 11.26 9.95
N ASN A 62 -0.01 11.93 11.04
CA ASN A 62 1.36 11.97 11.54
C ASN A 62 1.87 10.57 11.90
N ARG A 63 1.04 9.76 12.56
CA ARG A 63 1.38 8.36 12.89
C ARG A 63 1.63 7.51 11.65
N LEU A 64 0.81 7.65 10.61
CA LEU A 64 0.99 6.93 9.34
C LEU A 64 2.28 7.36 8.63
N ILE A 65 2.54 8.67 8.56
CA ILE A 65 3.76 9.21 7.99
C ILE A 65 5.00 8.68 8.75
N GLY A 66 4.98 8.74 10.08
CA GLY A 66 6.08 8.25 10.92
C GLY A 66 6.33 6.75 10.75
N LEU A 67 5.27 5.94 10.67
CA LEU A 67 5.38 4.52 10.37
C LEU A 67 6.06 4.27 9.03
N ILE A 68 5.62 4.98 7.97
CA ILE A 68 6.14 4.80 6.62
C ILE A 68 7.61 5.21 6.56
N LYS A 69 7.98 6.37 7.12
CA LYS A 69 9.38 6.81 7.24
C LYS A 69 10.24 5.79 7.99
N GLY A 70 9.73 5.27 9.11
CA GLY A 70 10.41 4.24 9.90
C GLY A 70 10.65 2.96 9.10
N LEU A 71 9.67 2.51 8.31
CA LEU A 71 9.82 1.37 7.41
C LEU A 71 10.86 1.64 6.31
N VAL A 72 10.85 2.83 5.70
CA VAL A 72 11.85 3.21 4.70
C VAL A 72 13.26 3.12 5.30
N ASN A 73 13.49 3.75 6.45
CA ASN A 73 14.78 3.74 7.14
C ASN A 73 15.20 2.32 7.54
N PHE A 74 14.26 1.54 8.10
CA PHE A 74 14.53 0.15 8.49
C PHE A 74 14.95 -0.70 7.29
N THR A 75 14.24 -0.59 6.16
CA THR A 75 14.64 -1.32 4.96
C THR A 75 15.97 -0.84 4.40
N ALA A 76 16.30 0.46 4.52
CA ALA A 76 17.59 1.00 4.09
C ALA A 76 18.74 0.34 4.87
N ILE A 77 18.62 0.28 6.20
CA ILE A 77 19.60 -0.35 7.09
C ILE A 77 19.76 -1.84 6.77
N LEU A 78 18.66 -2.60 6.71
CA LEU A 78 18.72 -4.05 6.42
C LEU A 78 19.27 -4.36 5.03
N SER A 79 19.06 -3.45 4.07
CA SER A 79 19.57 -3.64 2.71
C SER A 79 21.07 -3.42 2.58
N HIS A 80 21.82 -3.08 3.64
CA HIS A 80 23.29 -2.95 3.69
C HIS A 80 23.93 -2.23 2.47
N GLY A 81 23.23 -1.28 1.85
CA GLY A 81 23.71 -0.62 0.62
C GLY A 81 23.82 -1.54 -0.61
N LEU A 82 23.29 -2.77 -0.57
CA LEU A 82 23.24 -3.73 -1.69
C LEU A 82 22.24 -3.30 -2.78
N ASN A 83 21.32 -2.37 -2.46
CA ASN A 83 20.45 -1.71 -3.43
C ASN A 83 20.98 -0.30 -3.72
N LYS A 84 22.07 -0.21 -4.50
CA LYS A 84 22.53 1.04 -5.11
C LYS A 84 21.62 1.52 -6.25
N GLN A 85 20.71 0.68 -6.73
CA GLN A 85 19.70 1.07 -7.70
C GLN A 85 18.48 1.66 -6.98
N GLN A 86 18.04 2.81 -7.48
CA GLN A 86 16.77 3.50 -7.20
C GLN A 86 15.56 2.60 -7.55
N SER A 87 15.48 1.44 -6.91
CA SER A 87 14.44 0.45 -7.12
C SER A 87 13.27 0.73 -6.19
N ILE A 88 12.07 0.44 -6.68
CA ILE A 88 10.86 0.52 -5.88
C ILE A 88 10.96 -0.57 -4.80
N ARG A 89 10.91 -0.14 -3.55
CA ARG A 89 10.88 -1.04 -2.39
C ARG A 89 9.43 -1.24 -1.98
N VAL A 90 9.12 -2.45 -1.51
CA VAL A 90 7.76 -2.84 -1.24
C VAL A 90 7.66 -3.58 0.08
N VAL A 91 6.72 -3.15 0.92
CA VAL A 91 6.33 -3.82 2.17
C VAL A 91 4.89 -4.27 2.03
N HIS A 92 4.65 -5.55 2.27
CA HIS A 92 3.34 -6.17 2.16
C HIS A 92 2.78 -6.51 3.55
N SER A 93 1.51 -6.19 3.74
CA SER A 93 0.67 -6.67 4.83
C SER A 93 -0.51 -7.45 4.23
N LYS A 94 -1.28 -8.13 5.07
CA LYS A 94 -2.48 -8.89 4.67
C LYS A 94 -3.46 -8.07 3.82
N ASN A 95 -3.62 -6.79 4.20
CA ASN A 95 -4.62 -5.89 3.63
C ASN A 95 -4.00 -4.69 2.91
N HIS A 96 -2.69 -4.49 3.00
CA HIS A 96 -2.04 -3.28 2.47
C HIS A 96 -0.75 -3.61 1.76
N LYS A 97 -0.47 -2.88 0.69
CA LYS A 97 0.81 -2.88 0.00
C LYS A 97 1.37 -1.47 0.05
N ILE A 98 2.53 -1.31 0.67
CA ILE A 98 3.25 -0.05 0.78
C ILE A 98 4.39 -0.10 -0.22
N LEU A 99 4.39 0.82 -1.17
CA LEU A 99 5.47 1.03 -2.13
C LEU A 99 6.18 2.31 -1.73
N PHE A 100 7.51 2.32 -1.80
CA PHE A 100 8.27 3.55 -1.63
C PHE A 100 9.48 3.58 -2.54
N LEU A 101 9.84 4.80 -2.94
CA LEU A 101 10.88 5.10 -3.92
C LEU A 101 11.61 6.36 -3.48
N GLN A 102 12.92 6.38 -3.72
CA GLN A 102 13.77 7.55 -3.60
C GLN A 102 14.29 7.90 -5.00
N PRO A 103 13.58 8.72 -5.79
CA PRO A 103 14.00 9.06 -7.15
C PRO A 103 15.23 9.98 -7.17
N GLU A 104 15.40 10.82 -6.16
CA GLU A 104 16.50 11.78 -6.06
C GLU A 104 17.11 11.72 -4.66
N ALA A 105 18.35 12.20 -4.54
CA ALA A 105 18.94 12.42 -3.23
C ALA A 105 18.01 13.37 -2.46
N ASN A 106 17.56 12.92 -1.27
CA ASN A 106 16.68 13.66 -0.37
C ASN A 106 15.21 13.80 -0.76
N LEU A 107 14.73 13.21 -1.85
CA LEU A 107 13.30 13.18 -2.18
C LEU A 107 12.77 11.76 -2.04
N TYR A 108 11.68 11.60 -1.30
CA TYR A 108 11.06 10.31 -1.05
C TYR A 108 9.58 10.33 -1.38
N LEU A 109 9.12 9.22 -1.96
CA LEU A 109 7.72 8.99 -2.29
C LEU A 109 7.28 7.68 -1.67
N ALA A 110 6.05 7.66 -1.14
CA ALA A 110 5.40 6.45 -0.69
C ALA A 110 3.94 6.40 -1.12
N ALA A 111 3.52 5.23 -1.58
CA ALA A 111 2.15 4.91 -1.95
C ALA A 111 1.67 3.72 -1.11
N VAL A 112 0.52 3.86 -0.45
CA VAL A 112 -0.16 2.78 0.25
C VAL A 112 -1.37 2.39 -0.58
N SER A 113 -1.47 1.11 -0.93
CA SER A 113 -2.62 0.54 -1.63
C SER A 113 -3.34 -0.45 -0.73
N ASN A 114 -4.67 -0.38 -0.69
CA ASN A 114 -5.49 -1.38 -0.03
C ASN A 114 -5.62 -2.60 -0.95
N CYS A 115 -5.10 -3.73 -0.50
CA CYS A 115 -5.20 -5.01 -1.19
C CYS A 115 -6.17 -5.88 -0.38
N LYS A 116 -7.46 -5.80 -0.67
CA LYS A 116 -8.42 -6.74 -0.08
C LYS A 116 -8.19 -8.12 -0.66
N THR A 117 -7.41 -8.94 0.04
CA THR A 117 -7.25 -10.34 -0.30
C THR A 117 -8.53 -11.06 0.13
N ASN A 118 -9.30 -11.57 -0.83
CA ASN A 118 -10.43 -12.43 -0.51
C ASN A 118 -9.84 -13.77 -0.03
N THR A 119 -9.75 -13.96 1.29
CA THR A 119 -9.10 -15.11 1.94
C THR A 119 -9.70 -16.47 1.60
N LYS A 120 -10.73 -16.54 0.74
CA LYS A 120 -11.35 -17.80 0.30
C LYS A 120 -10.57 -18.54 -0.80
N ASP A 121 -9.62 -17.89 -1.48
CA ASP A 121 -8.90 -18.53 -2.59
C ASP A 121 -7.60 -19.24 -2.21
N HIS A 122 -7.09 -19.07 -0.98
CA HIS A 122 -5.84 -19.72 -0.59
C HIS A 122 -6.02 -21.16 -0.08
N THR A 123 -7.17 -21.49 0.50
CA THR A 123 -7.43 -22.83 1.05
C THR A 123 -7.97 -23.82 0.00
N ARG A 124 -8.35 -23.37 -1.20
CA ARG A 124 -8.84 -24.27 -2.27
C ARG A 124 -7.76 -24.79 -3.22
N ARG A 125 -6.50 -24.33 -3.10
CA ARG A 125 -5.39 -24.84 -3.93
C ARG A 125 -4.65 -26.04 -3.34
N PHE A 126 -4.97 -26.46 -2.11
CA PHE A 126 -4.26 -27.54 -1.40
C PHE A 126 -5.12 -28.74 -0.99
N LEU A 127 -6.40 -28.78 -1.36
CA LEU A 127 -7.26 -29.95 -1.18
C LEU A 127 -7.82 -30.36 -2.54
N GLY A 128 -6.92 -30.84 -3.38
CA GLY A 128 -7.21 -31.56 -4.60
C GLY A 128 -6.35 -32.81 -4.64
N ASN A 129 -6.77 -33.81 -3.87
CA ASN A 129 -6.55 -35.24 -4.08
C ASN A 129 -7.82 -35.94 -3.58
#